data_AF-A0A8D8R3Y4-F1
#
_entry.id   AF-A0A8D8R3Y4-F1
#
_cell.length_a   1.000
_cell.length_b   1.000
_cell.length_c   1.000
_cell.angle_alpha   90.00
_cell.angle_beta   90.00
_cell.angle_gamma   90.00
#
_symmetry.space_group_name_H-M   'P 1'
#
loop_
_entity.id
_entity.type
_entity.pdbx_description
1 polymer ?
#
loop_
_entity_poly.entity_id
_entity_poly.type
_entity_poly.pdbx_seq_one_letter_code
_entity_poly.pdbx_strand_id
1 'polypeptide(L)'
;MDPCALFRTFLDAVFYVGKGTNARPYAHLHEAKVCLEKNLRPKNEKTRKILSLWNDNCGVICLSAFRNVSSEEALGRESAMISALRLDNLTNEIAGASTTRGGLKWGEKQRAQLGSSLLFRALRIHLSEGERPLLHTDV
;
A
#
# COMPACT_ATOMS: atom_id res chain seq x y z
N MET A 1 -5.87 23.03 -2.52
CA MET A 1 -6.19 21.84 -3.34
C MET A 1 -7.56 21.34 -2.89
N ASP A 2 -8.45 20.99 -3.81
CA ASP A 2 -9.78 20.46 -3.47
C ASP A 2 -9.65 19.14 -2.67
N PRO A 3 -10.36 18.95 -1.55
CA PRO A 3 -10.24 17.73 -0.73
C PRO A 3 -10.55 16.44 -1.49
N CYS A 4 -11.51 16.48 -2.44
CA CYS A 4 -11.83 15.31 -3.26
C CYS A 4 -10.70 15.01 -4.25
N ALA A 5 -10.15 16.02 -4.91
CA ALA A 5 -8.98 15.88 -5.78
C ALA A 5 -7.76 15.35 -5.02
N LEU A 6 -7.48 15.87 -3.82
CA LEU A 6 -6.38 15.40 -2.98
C LEU A 6 -6.54 13.92 -2.61
N PHE A 7 -7.75 13.51 -2.21
CA PHE A 7 -8.00 12.11 -1.90
C PHE A 7 -7.89 11.23 -3.13
N ARG A 8 -8.37 11.70 -4.30
CA ARG A 8 -8.21 10.97 -5.56
C ARG A 8 -6.73 10.76 -5.91
N THR A 9 -5.92 11.81 -5.86
CA THR A 9 -4.47 11.73 -6.10
C THR A 9 -3.79 10.76 -5.13
N PHE A 10 -4.17 10.80 -3.86
CA PHE A 10 -3.66 9.84 -2.88
C PHE A 10 -4.00 8.40 -3.25
N LEU A 11 -5.27 8.13 -3.58
CA LEU A 11 -5.71 6.79 -3.98
C LEU A 11 -4.98 6.30 -5.24
N ASP A 12 -4.83 7.15 -6.24
CA ASP A 12 -4.15 6.81 -7.50
C ASP A 12 -2.65 6.51 -7.28
N ALA A 13 -2.04 7.11 -6.25
CA ALA A 13 -0.65 6.85 -5.86
C ALA A 13 -0.45 5.56 -5.03
N VAL A 14 -1.52 4.97 -4.46
CA VAL A 14 -1.42 3.71 -3.72
C VAL A 14 -1.33 2.53 -4.69
N PHE A 15 -0.14 1.96 -4.82
CA PHE A 15 0.09 0.77 -5.65
C PHE A 15 0.26 -0.54 -4.85
N TYR A 16 0.37 -0.44 -3.52
CA TYR A 16 0.51 -1.59 -2.62
C TYR A 16 -0.14 -1.34 -1.26
N VAL A 17 -0.90 -2.31 -0.78
CA VAL A 17 -1.40 -2.39 0.59
C VAL A 17 -1.06 -3.77 1.13
N GLY A 18 -0.49 -3.86 2.32
CA GLY A 18 -0.14 -5.16 2.87
C GLY A 18 0.06 -5.13 4.37
N LYS A 19 -0.11 -6.29 5.01
CA LYS A 19 0.30 -6.48 6.41
C LYS A 19 1.83 -6.37 6.54
N GLY A 20 2.28 -5.22 7.03
CA GLY A 20 3.66 -4.99 7.42
C GLY A 20 3.90 -5.45 8.86
N THR A 21 4.90 -6.30 9.09
CA THR A 21 5.71 -6.17 10.31
C THR A 21 6.70 -5.03 10.03
N ASN A 22 7.02 -4.20 11.03
CA ASN A 22 7.70 -2.90 10.91
C ASN A 22 8.88 -2.79 9.92
N ALA A 23 9.56 -3.89 9.55
CA ALA A 23 10.69 -3.91 8.62
C ALA A 23 10.35 -4.16 7.12
N ARG A 24 9.14 -4.60 6.78
CA ARG A 24 8.81 -5.09 5.42
C ARG A 24 8.79 -4.04 4.28
N PRO A 25 8.37 -2.78 4.48
CA PRO A 25 8.36 -1.81 3.38
C PRO A 25 9.77 -1.57 2.83
N TYR A 26 10.76 -1.50 3.72
CA TYR A 26 12.17 -1.33 3.37
C TYR A 26 12.77 -2.56 2.67
N ALA A 27 12.26 -3.76 2.93
CA ALA A 27 12.76 -4.98 2.27
C ALA A 27 12.56 -4.93 0.75
N HIS A 28 11.40 -4.44 0.28
CA HIS A 28 11.12 -4.31 -1.15
C HIS A 28 11.92 -3.17 -1.80
N LEU A 29 12.14 -2.07 -1.08
CA LEU A 29 13.01 -1.00 -1.53
C LEU A 29 14.46 -1.50 -1.67
N HIS A 30 14.98 -2.21 -0.67
CA HIS A 30 16.33 -2.75 -0.70
C HIS A 30 16.48 -3.80 -1.82
N GLU A 31 15.48 -4.66 -2.03
CA GLU A 31 15.47 -5.58 -3.16
C GLU A 31 15.53 -4.85 -4.51
N ALA A 32 14.75 -3.76 -4.67
CA ALA A 32 14.79 -2.92 -5.86
C ALA A 32 16.17 -2.27 -6.05
N LYS A 33 16.78 -1.75 -4.99
CA LYS A 33 18.12 -1.15 -5.03
C LYS A 33 19.17 -2.16 -5.48
N VAL A 34 19.17 -3.35 -4.90
CA VAL A 34 20.08 -4.44 -5.31
C VAL A 34 19.86 -4.81 -6.78
N CYS A 35 18.60 -4.83 -7.26
CA CYS A 35 18.33 -5.08 -8.67
C CYS A 35 18.88 -3.98 -9.57
N LEU A 36 18.79 -2.71 -9.16
CA LEU A 36 19.33 -1.58 -9.90
C LEU A 36 20.87 -1.64 -9.98
N GLU A 37 21.55 -1.81 -8.85
CA GLU A 37 23.03 -1.82 -8.78
C GLU A 37 23.65 -3.00 -9.53
N LYS A 38 23.02 -4.17 -9.44
CA LYS A 38 23.52 -5.41 -10.06
C LYS A 38 22.93 -5.69 -11.44
N ASN A 39 22.11 -4.77 -11.96
CA ASN A 39 21.37 -4.90 -13.22
C ASN A 39 20.61 -6.24 -13.32
N LEU A 40 19.97 -6.65 -12.22
CA LEU A 40 19.21 -7.90 -12.12
C LEU A 40 17.75 -7.69 -12.54
N ARG A 41 17.13 -8.76 -13.03
CA ARG A 41 15.69 -8.74 -13.34
C ARG A 41 14.88 -8.73 -12.04
N PRO A 42 13.86 -7.86 -11.92
CA PRO A 42 12.99 -7.83 -10.74
C PRO A 42 12.20 -9.13 -10.65
N LYS A 43 12.20 -9.74 -9.46
CA LYS A 43 11.51 -11.01 -9.20
C LYS A 43 9.98 -10.85 -9.14
N ASN A 44 9.53 -9.75 -8.54
CA ASN A 44 8.11 -9.49 -8.27
C ASN A 44 7.66 -8.19 -8.96
N GLU A 45 6.35 -8.08 -9.19
CA GLU A 45 5.75 -6.88 -9.80
C GLU A 45 5.96 -5.62 -8.96
N LYS A 46 5.96 -5.75 -7.64
CA LYS A 46 6.24 -4.65 -6.68
C LYS A 46 7.61 -4.04 -6.93
N THR A 47 8.64 -4.88 -7.00
CA THR A 47 10.02 -4.47 -7.26
C THR A 47 10.15 -3.80 -8.62
N ARG A 48 9.45 -4.34 -9.63
CA ARG A 48 9.39 -3.73 -10.97
C ARG A 48 8.76 -2.34 -10.94
N LYS A 49 7.66 -2.14 -10.20
CA LYS A 49 7.00 -0.84 -10.05
C LYS A 49 7.87 0.17 -9.30
N ILE A 50 8.57 -0.25 -8.24
CA ILE A 50 9.52 0.61 -7.52
C ILE A 50 10.64 1.06 -8.47
N LEU A 51 11.23 0.12 -9.23
CA LEU A 51 12.26 0.44 -10.21
C LEU A 51 11.78 1.40 -11.29
N SER A 52 10.56 1.21 -11.82
CA SER A 52 10.00 2.14 -12.82
C SER A 52 9.83 3.54 -12.24
N LEU A 53 9.30 3.65 -11.01
CA LEU A 53 9.15 4.94 -10.34
C LEU A 53 10.49 5.64 -10.14
N TRP A 54 11.52 4.92 -9.68
CA TRP A 54 12.86 5.49 -9.51
C TRP A 54 13.51 5.90 -10.82
N ASN A 55 13.32 5.15 -11.91
CA ASN A 55 13.79 5.54 -13.24
C ASN A 55 13.13 6.83 -13.73
N ASP A 56 11.88 7.06 -13.36
CA ASP A 56 11.14 8.30 -13.65
C ASP A 56 11.43 9.43 -12.63
N ASN A 57 12.46 9.28 -11.79
CA ASN A 57 12.80 10.18 -10.67
C ASN A 57 11.66 10.41 -9.66
N CYS A 58 10.73 9.47 -9.56
CA CYS A 58 9.65 9.47 -8.57
C CYS A 58 10.08 8.64 -7.35
N GLY A 59 10.09 9.26 -6.17
CA GLY A 59 10.35 8.55 -4.91
C GLY A 59 9.15 7.72 -4.44
N VAL A 60 9.41 6.73 -3.59
CA VAL A 60 8.40 5.84 -3.01
C VAL A 60 8.18 6.20 -1.54
N ILE A 61 6.92 6.36 -1.13
CA ILE A 61 6.56 6.63 0.27
C ILE A 61 6.10 5.33 0.93
N CYS A 62 6.70 5.02 2.09
CA CYS A 62 6.32 3.88 2.92
C CYS A 62 5.49 4.35 4.12
N LEU A 63 4.15 4.28 4.00
CA LEU A 63 3.24 4.77 5.04
C LEU A 63 2.88 3.69 6.08
N SER A 64 3.07 3.99 7.36
CA SER A 64 2.70 3.12 8.48
C SER A 64 1.42 3.60 9.19
N ALA A 65 0.26 3.38 8.57
CA ALA A 65 -1.00 3.99 9.01
C ALA A 65 -1.64 3.36 10.27
N PHE A 66 -1.38 2.09 10.59
CA PHE A 66 -2.12 1.37 11.64
C PHE A 66 -1.20 0.56 12.56
N ARG A 67 -0.94 1.08 13.76
CA ARG A 67 -0.13 0.44 14.80
C ARG A 67 -1.00 -0.28 15.83
N ASN A 68 -0.41 -1.24 16.55
CA ASN A 68 -1.04 -2.01 17.65
C ASN A 68 -2.31 -2.77 17.24
N VAL A 69 -2.28 -3.38 16.04
CA VAL A 69 -3.40 -4.14 15.48
C VAL A 69 -3.05 -5.63 15.48
N SER A 70 -4.03 -6.49 15.78
CA SER A 70 -3.82 -7.94 15.71
C SER A 70 -3.60 -8.40 14.26
N SER A 71 -2.93 -9.54 14.06
CA SER A 71 -2.71 -10.09 12.71
C SER A 71 -4.01 -10.34 11.94
N GLU A 72 -5.07 -10.75 12.63
CA GLU A 72 -6.38 -10.98 12.04
C GLU A 72 -7.05 -9.67 11.62
N GLU A 73 -7.02 -8.65 12.49
CA GLU A 73 -7.57 -7.35 12.17
C GLU A 73 -6.78 -6.66 11.04
N ALA A 74 -5.46 -6.81 11.01
CA ALA A 74 -4.61 -6.30 9.94
C ALA A 74 -5.00 -6.92 8.58
N LEU A 75 -5.26 -8.23 8.54
CA LEU A 75 -5.74 -8.93 7.34
C LEU A 75 -7.13 -8.43 6.91
N GLY A 76 -8.04 -8.22 7.87
CA GLY A 76 -9.37 -7.68 7.60
C GLY A 76 -9.32 -6.26 7.00
N ARG A 77 -8.47 -5.39 7.58
CA ARG A 77 -8.24 -4.02 7.09
C ARG A 77 -7.59 -4.02 5.70
N GLU A 78 -6.56 -4.84 5.49
CA GLU A 78 -5.91 -5.02 4.19
C GLU A 78 -6.94 -5.40 3.11
N SER A 79 -7.74 -6.45 3.39
CA SER A 79 -8.80 -6.91 2.50
C SER A 79 -9.86 -5.84 2.21
N ALA A 80 -10.26 -5.05 3.22
CA ALA A 80 -11.21 -3.97 3.05
C ALA A 80 -10.64 -2.82 2.19
N MET A 81 -9.40 -2.41 2.45
CA MET A 81 -8.71 -1.35 1.68
C MET A 81 -8.49 -1.77 0.23
N ILE A 82 -8.04 -3.00 -0.02
CA ILE A 82 -7.91 -3.56 -1.36
C ILE A 82 -9.28 -3.61 -2.05
N SER A 83 -10.35 -3.98 -1.35
CA SER A 83 -11.71 -3.97 -1.92
C SER A 83 -12.21 -2.57 -2.29
N ALA A 84 -11.69 -1.51 -1.65
CA ALA A 84 -12.06 -0.13 -1.94
C ALA A 84 -11.20 0.51 -3.04
N LEU A 85 -9.91 0.16 -3.09
CA LEU A 85 -9.01 0.48 -4.20
C LEU A 85 -9.37 -0.40 -5.40
N ARG A 86 -10.21 0.11 -6.31
CA ARG A 86 -10.51 -0.63 -7.54
C ARG A 86 -9.21 -0.97 -8.29
N LEU A 87 -9.20 -2.15 -8.92
CA LEU A 87 -8.04 -2.97 -9.31
C LEU A 87 -7.02 -2.35 -10.27
N ASP A 88 -7.20 -1.11 -10.75
CA ASP A 88 -6.44 -0.63 -11.91
C ASP A 88 -4.94 -0.36 -11.59
N ASN A 89 -4.58 -0.13 -10.31
CA ASN A 89 -3.21 0.22 -9.89
C ASN A 89 -2.56 -0.71 -8.82
N LEU A 90 -3.23 -1.79 -8.39
CA LEU A 90 -2.76 -2.65 -7.29
C LEU A 90 -1.93 -3.85 -7.78
N THR A 91 -0.69 -3.98 -7.32
CA THR A 91 0.22 -5.10 -7.68
C THR A 91 0.14 -6.30 -6.72
N ASN A 92 -1.02 -6.56 -6.11
CA ASN A 92 -1.17 -7.61 -5.10
C ASN A 92 -1.62 -8.93 -5.74
N GLU A 93 -0.83 -10.00 -5.52
CA GLU A 93 -1.08 -11.35 -6.07
C GLU A 93 -2.25 -12.11 -5.41
N ILE A 94 -2.81 -11.62 -4.30
CA ILE A 94 -3.89 -12.33 -3.57
C ILE A 94 -5.10 -11.42 -3.40
N ALA A 95 -5.92 -11.36 -4.44
CA ALA A 95 -7.31 -10.96 -4.34
C ALA A 95 -8.15 -12.13 -3.81
N GLY A 96 -7.98 -12.53 -2.55
CA GLY A 96 -8.87 -13.59 -2.03
C GLY A 96 -8.38 -14.36 -0.81
N ALA A 97 -8.88 -13.98 0.35
CA ALA A 97 -9.50 -14.90 1.29
C ALA A 97 -10.26 -14.05 2.32
N SER A 98 -11.52 -13.74 1.98
CA SER A 98 -12.44 -13.11 2.91
C SER A 98 -12.81 -14.12 3.99
N THR A 99 -11.97 -14.27 5.01
CA THR A 99 -12.30 -15.06 6.20
C THR A 99 -12.18 -14.18 7.43
N THR A 100 -13.18 -13.32 7.64
CA THR A 100 -13.56 -12.98 9.01
C THR A 100 -14.06 -14.27 9.64
N ARG A 101 -13.27 -14.90 10.51
CA ARG A 101 -13.68 -16.13 11.18
C ARG A 101 -14.57 -15.75 12.36
N GLY A 102 -15.87 -15.66 12.11
CA GLY A 102 -16.84 -15.30 13.16
C GLY A 102 -18.19 -14.83 12.63
N GLY A 103 -18.84 -15.61 11.75
CA GLY A 103 -20.27 -15.50 11.42
C GLY A 103 -20.75 -14.24 10.67
N LEU A 104 -20.02 -13.13 10.72
CA LEU A 104 -20.37 -11.88 10.06
C LEU A 104 -19.80 -11.89 8.64
N LYS A 105 -20.61 -12.36 7.70
CA LYS A 105 -20.39 -12.15 6.27
C LYS A 105 -20.66 -10.68 5.96
N TRP A 106 -19.63 -9.84 6.05
CA TRP A 106 -19.77 -8.45 5.60
C TRP A 106 -20.01 -8.44 4.10
N GLY A 107 -21.07 -7.76 3.67
CA GLY A 107 -21.33 -7.56 2.24
C GLY A 107 -20.20 -6.76 1.60
N GLU A 108 -19.98 -6.96 0.29
CA GLU A 108 -18.94 -6.23 -0.46
C GLU A 108 -19.05 -4.70 -0.29
N LYS A 109 -20.27 -4.18 -0.23
CA LYS A 109 -20.54 -2.76 0.04
C LYS A 109 -20.01 -2.30 1.40
N GLN A 110 -20.18 -3.09 2.46
CA GLN A 110 -19.71 -2.75 3.81
C GLN A 110 -18.19 -2.81 3.89
N ARG A 111 -17.57 -3.79 3.22
CA ARG A 111 -16.10 -3.91 3.11
C ARG A 111 -15.51 -2.73 2.35
N ALA A 112 -16.12 -2.33 1.24
CA ALA A 112 -15.69 -1.16 0.47
C ALA A 112 -15.84 0.15 1.29
N GLN A 113 -16.95 0.33 2.02
CA GLN A 113 -17.13 1.49 2.90
C GLN A 113 -16.07 1.56 4.00
N LEU A 114 -15.77 0.43 4.65
CA LEU A 114 -14.70 0.34 5.63
C LEU A 114 -13.35 0.67 4.98
N GLY A 115 -13.05 0.08 3.82
CA GLY A 115 -11.83 0.35 3.07
C GLY A 115 -11.64 1.82 2.74
N SER A 116 -12.67 2.50 2.23
CA SER A 116 -12.65 3.93 1.93
C SER A 116 -12.37 4.78 3.17
N SER A 117 -12.99 4.44 4.31
CA SER A 117 -12.74 5.13 5.59
C SER A 117 -11.30 4.93 6.07
N LEU A 118 -10.77 3.71 5.95
CA LEU A 118 -9.38 3.40 6.30
C LEU A 118 -8.38 4.13 5.39
N LEU A 119 -8.66 4.20 4.08
CA LEU A 119 -7.83 4.95 3.12
C LEU A 119 -7.85 6.45 3.39
N PHE A 120 -9.01 7.01 3.70
CA PHE A 120 -9.10 8.42 4.08
C PHE A 120 -8.34 8.70 5.38
N ARG A 121 -8.39 7.79 6.35
CA ARG A 121 -7.57 7.88 7.56
C ARG A 121 -6.08 7.77 7.25
N ALA A 122 -5.67 6.90 6.33
CA ALA A 122 -4.29 6.79 5.88
C ALA A 122 -3.79 8.09 5.23
N LEU A 123 -4.61 8.73 4.38
CA LEU A 123 -4.30 10.07 3.85
C LEU A 123 -4.05 11.08 4.96
N ARG A 124 -4.93 11.14 5.97
CA ARG A 124 -4.77 12.08 7.10
C ARG A 124 -3.46 11.85 7.85
N ILE A 125 -3.08 10.58 8.04
CA ILE A 125 -1.82 10.21 8.68
C ILE A 125 -0.64 10.68 7.82
N HIS A 126 -0.67 10.39 6.52
CA HIS A 126 0.37 10.83 5.58
C HIS A 126 0.57 12.36 5.61
N LEU A 127 -0.52 13.13 5.57
CA LEU A 127 -0.46 14.59 5.66
C LEU A 127 0.08 15.10 7.00
N SER A 128 -0.14 14.34 8.09
CA SER A 128 0.35 14.71 9.42
C SER A 128 1.81 14.31 9.68
N GLU A 129 2.24 13.16 9.17
CA GLU A 129 3.61 12.64 9.35
C GLU A 129 4.58 13.33 8.39
N GLY A 130 4.12 13.73 7.19
CA GLY A 130 4.95 14.43 6.21
C GLY A 130 6.09 13.57 5.67
N GLU A 131 5.89 12.26 5.61
CA GLU A 131 6.90 11.29 5.16
C GLU A 131 7.49 11.67 3.79
N ARG A 132 8.82 11.62 3.72
CA ARG A 132 9.59 11.94 2.51
C ARG A 132 9.50 10.80 1.48
N PRO A 133 9.39 11.10 0.18
CA PRO A 133 9.59 10.11 -0.88
C PRO A 133 11.04 9.58 -0.87
N LEU A 134 11.21 8.26 -0.87
CA LEU A 134 12.52 7.60 -0.89
C LEU A 134 12.95 7.29 -2.32
N LEU A 135 14.11 7.81 -2.73
CA LEU A 135 14.78 7.47 -3.99
C LEU A 135 15.77 6.32 -3.79
N HIS A 136 16.29 5.77 -4.89
CA HIS A 136 17.32 4.73 -4.85
C HIS A 136 18.58 5.12 -4.07
N THR A 137 18.88 6.42 -3.95
CA THR A 137 20.00 6.97 -3.17
C THR A 137 19.77 6.99 -1.66
N ASP A 138 18.51 6.91 -1.23
CA ASP A 138 18.10 7.06 0.18
C ASP A 138 17.91 5.73 0.90
N VAL A 139 17.82 4.65 0.13
CA VAL A 139 17.67 3.26 0.55
C VAL A 139 19.04 2.63 0.66
#